data_AF-K1SDY2-F1
#
_entry.id   AF-K1SDY2-F1
#
_cell.length_a   1.000
_cell.length_b   1.000
_cell.length_c   1.000
_cell.angle_alpha   90.00
_cell.angle_beta   90.00
_cell.angle_gamma   90.00
#
_symmetry.space_group_name_H-M   'P 1'
#
loop_
_entity.id
_entity.type
_entity.pdbx_description
1 polymer ?
#
loop_
_entity_poly.entity_id
_entity_poly.type
_entity_poly.pdbx_seq_one_letter_code
_entity_poly.pdbx_strand_id
1 'polypeptide(L)'
;MSVLKVRIRNILQNRQHLRETVLAMDAQPEETDYTSQLDKEFLDKVMKVIEEELSDSEFSINDFCRMLGMSRTSVYNKIKTLTGQGPNDFIRIVRLNKAKELLVSRKYSI
;
A
#
# COMPACT_ATOMS: atom_id res chain seq x y z
N MET A 1 -12.92 -37.34 16.08
CA MET A 1 -11.46 -37.05 16.00
C MET A 1 -11.08 -36.56 14.59
N SER A 2 -11.32 -35.28 14.25
CA SER A 2 -10.82 -34.77 12.95
C SER A 2 -10.79 -33.24 12.77
N VAL A 3 -11.43 -32.43 13.61
CA VAL A 3 -11.42 -30.96 13.44
C VAL A 3 -10.01 -30.39 13.52
N LEU A 4 -9.16 -30.90 14.42
CA LEU A 4 -7.78 -30.46 14.55
C LEU A 4 -6.93 -30.82 13.32
N LYS A 5 -7.13 -32.00 12.73
CA LYS A 5 -6.45 -32.40 11.49
C LYS A 5 -6.91 -31.56 10.29
N VAL A 6 -8.17 -31.13 10.26
CA VAL A 6 -8.69 -30.22 9.23
C VAL A 6 -8.10 -28.82 9.40
N ARG A 7 -8.03 -28.31 10.64
CA ARG A 7 -7.39 -27.01 10.95
C ARG A 7 -5.91 -27.01 10.57
N ILE A 8 -5.17 -28.07 10.92
CA ILE A 8 -3.75 -28.20 10.58
C ILE A 8 -3.57 -28.25 9.06
N ARG A 9 -4.41 -29.01 8.33
CA ARG A 9 -4.37 -29.02 6.86
C ARG A 9 -4.66 -27.66 6.25
N ASN A 10 -5.68 -26.95 6.72
CA ASN A 10 -5.99 -25.60 6.25
C ASN A 10 -4.85 -24.62 6.50
N ILE A 11 -4.20 -24.68 7.67
CA ILE A 11 -3.05 -23.82 7.98
C ILE A 11 -1.86 -24.16 7.08
N LEU A 12 -1.60 -25.46 6.84
CA LEU A 12 -0.51 -25.90 5.99
C LEU A 12 -0.72 -25.50 4.52
N GLN A 13 -1.95 -25.68 4.01
CA GLN A 13 -2.33 -25.29 2.65
C GLN A 13 -2.26 -23.78 2.45
N ASN A 14 -2.72 -22.99 3.41
CA ASN A 14 -2.65 -21.53 3.32
C ASN A 14 -1.20 -21.03 3.34
N ARG A 15 -0.33 -21.65 4.15
CA ARG A 15 1.11 -21.34 4.15
C ARG A 15 1.81 -21.77 2.86
N GLN A 16 1.36 -22.87 2.25
CA GLN A 16 1.90 -23.33 0.98
C GLN A 16 1.49 -22.40 -0.16
N HIS A 17 0.22 -22.00 -0.23
CA HIS A 17 -0.23 -20.98 -1.19
C HIS A 17 0.51 -19.67 -1.04
N LEU A 18 0.63 -19.13 0.18
CA LEU A 18 1.37 -17.90 0.42
C LEU A 18 2.84 -18.00 0.00
N ARG A 19 3.46 -19.18 0.17
CA ARG A 19 4.84 -19.42 -0.28
C ARG A 19 4.94 -19.47 -1.80
N GLU A 20 3.94 -20.04 -2.47
CA GLU A 20 3.86 -20.10 -3.93
C GLU A 20 3.61 -18.71 -4.53
N THR A 21 2.73 -17.88 -3.97
CA THR A 21 2.52 -16.48 -4.43
C THR A 21 3.73 -15.58 -4.17
N VAL A 22 4.42 -15.74 -3.04
CA VAL A 22 5.59 -14.91 -2.71
C VAL A 22 6.84 -15.31 -3.49
N LEU A 23 6.98 -16.58 -3.88
CA LEU A 23 8.08 -17.05 -4.73
C LEU A 23 7.80 -16.88 -6.23
N ALA A 24 6.52 -16.83 -6.64
CA ALA A 24 6.12 -16.59 -8.01
C ALA A 24 5.74 -15.12 -8.22
N MET A 25 6.75 -14.33 -8.61
CA MET A 25 6.60 -13.07 -9.36
C MET A 25 6.15 -11.86 -8.51
N ASP A 26 6.64 -10.65 -8.72
CA ASP A 26 6.40 -9.83 -9.93
C ASP A 26 4.92 -9.79 -10.39
N ALA A 27 4.00 -10.34 -9.60
CA ALA A 27 2.58 -10.20 -9.81
C ALA A 27 2.09 -8.98 -9.01
N GLN A 28 1.53 -8.04 -9.76
CA GLN A 28 0.76 -6.89 -9.33
C GLN A 28 -0.06 -7.21 -8.06
N PRO A 29 -0.19 -6.26 -7.10
CA PRO A 29 -1.06 -6.46 -5.96
C PRO A 29 -2.45 -6.84 -6.47
N GLU A 30 -2.94 -8.00 -6.04
CA GLU A 30 -4.29 -8.47 -6.31
C GLU A 30 -5.27 -7.31 -6.12
N GLU A 31 -6.01 -6.99 -7.18
CA GLU A 31 -7.12 -6.05 -7.17
C GLU A 31 -8.13 -6.51 -6.11
N THR A 32 -8.02 -5.97 -4.90
CA THR A 32 -9.04 -6.13 -3.87
C THR A 32 -10.25 -5.30 -4.28
N ASP A 33 -11.17 -5.95 -4.98
CA ASP A 33 -12.46 -5.42 -5.46
C ASP A 33 -13.46 -5.20 -4.30
N TYR A 34 -13.10 -4.33 -3.36
CA TYR A 34 -14.00 -3.79 -2.33
C TYR A 34 -13.66 -2.34 -2.02
N THR A 35 -13.54 -1.48 -3.04
CA THR A 35 -13.39 -0.05 -2.78
C THR A 35 -14.78 0.57 -2.58
N SER A 36 -15.24 0.63 -1.32
CA SER A 36 -16.39 1.49 -0.98
C SER A 36 -16.10 2.92 -1.43
N GLN A 37 -17.11 3.73 -1.75
CA GLN A 37 -16.91 5.13 -2.14
C GLN A 37 -16.03 5.89 -1.14
N LEU A 38 -16.15 5.57 0.15
CA LEU A 38 -15.33 6.11 1.24
C LEU A 38 -13.85 5.69 1.19
N ASP A 39 -13.54 4.53 0.61
CA ASP A 39 -12.17 4.06 0.45
C ASP A 39 -11.50 4.70 -0.75
N LYS A 40 -12.27 4.96 -1.81
CA LYS A 40 -11.80 5.75 -2.95
C LYS A 40 -11.50 7.20 -2.53
N GLU A 41 -12.41 7.83 -1.81
CA GLU A 41 -12.20 9.19 -1.25
C GLU A 41 -10.99 9.24 -0.32
N PHE A 42 -10.76 8.17 0.45
CA PHE A 42 -9.58 8.07 1.30
C PHE A 42 -8.29 7.97 0.48
N LEU A 43 -8.26 7.11 -0.54
CA LEU A 43 -7.08 6.97 -1.41
C LEU A 43 -6.79 8.25 -2.20
N ASP A 44 -7.82 8.94 -2.70
CA ASP A 44 -7.67 10.23 -3.37
C ASP A 44 -7.09 11.28 -2.41
N LYS A 45 -7.58 11.32 -1.16
CA LYS A 45 -7.03 12.22 -0.13
C LYS A 45 -5.57 11.88 0.19
N VAL A 46 -5.24 10.59 0.31
CA VAL A 46 -3.88 10.11 0.53
C VAL A 46 -2.97 10.54 -0.61
N MET A 47 -3.39 10.32 -1.86
CA MET A 47 -2.59 10.66 -3.03
C MET A 47 -2.33 12.18 -3.09
N LYS A 48 -3.37 12.99 -2.83
CA LYS A 48 -3.24 14.45 -2.79
C LYS A 48 -2.25 14.93 -1.73
N VAL A 49 -2.30 14.37 -0.52
CA VAL A 49 -1.35 14.69 0.55
C VAL A 49 0.08 14.34 0.14
N ILE A 50 0.28 13.18 -0.50
CA ILE A 50 1.62 12.78 -0.96
C ILE A 50 2.12 13.68 -2.09
N GLU A 51 1.26 14.14 -2.98
CA GLU A 51 1.61 15.08 -4.05
C GLU A 51 1.95 16.48 -3.54
N GLU A 52 1.21 16.99 -2.54
CA GLU A 52 1.51 18.27 -1.89
C GLU A 52 2.87 18.23 -1.16
N GLU A 53 3.19 17.08 -0.55
CA GLU A 53 4.42 16.85 0.24
C GLU A 53 5.51 16.09 -0.54
N LEU A 54 5.43 16.10 -1.87
CA LEU A 54 6.36 15.36 -2.73
C LEU A 54 7.77 15.96 -2.72
N SER A 55 7.87 17.26 -2.47
CA SER A 55 9.14 18.02 -2.44
C SER A 55 9.80 18.03 -1.06
N ASP A 56 9.07 17.66 0.01
CA ASP A 56 9.59 17.66 1.37
C ASP A 56 10.25 16.32 1.69
N SER A 57 11.58 16.33 1.80
CA SER A 57 12.37 15.16 2.20
C SER A 57 12.18 14.76 3.67
N GLU A 58 11.74 15.69 4.53
CA GLU A 58 11.50 15.45 5.96
C GLU A 58 10.09 14.93 6.27
N PHE A 59 9.24 14.79 5.25
CA PHE A 59 7.86 14.36 5.41
C PHE A 59 7.72 13.08 6.25
N SER A 60 7.13 13.22 7.44
CA SER A 60 7.00 12.14 8.40
C SER A 60 5.63 11.48 8.33
N ILE A 61 5.58 10.20 8.71
CA ILE A 61 4.32 9.48 8.93
C ILE A 61 3.39 10.19 9.93
N ASN A 62 3.97 10.95 10.87
CA ASN A 62 3.20 11.72 11.85
C ASN A 62 2.41 12.85 11.18
N ASP A 63 3.04 13.57 10.26
CA ASP A 63 2.42 14.69 9.55
C ASP A 63 1.39 14.19 8.55
N PHE A 64 1.71 13.09 7.86
CA PHE A 64 0.76 12.36 7.03
C PHE A 64 -0.51 11.96 7.80
N CYS A 65 -0.37 11.43 9.02
CA CYS A 65 -1.52 11.07 9.86
C CYS A 65 -2.32 12.30 10.32
N ARG A 66 -1.64 13.41 10.64
CA ARG A 66 -2.27 14.69 10.99
C ARG A 66 -3.08 15.26 9.83
N MET A 67 -2.54 15.26 8.62
CA MET A 67 -3.23 15.74 7.41
C MET A 67 -4.44 14.89 7.05
N LEU A 68 -4.36 13.57 7.28
CA LEU A 68 -5.49 12.67 7.11
C LEU A 68 -6.55 12.83 8.21
N GLY A 69 -6.18 13.37 9.38
CA GLY A 69 -7.06 13.51 10.54
C GLY A 69 -7.31 12.18 11.26
N MET A 70 -6.35 11.25 11.17
CA MET A 70 -6.52 9.85 11.63
C MET A 70 -5.35 9.42 12.51
N SER A 71 -5.60 8.43 13.38
CA SER A 71 -4.53 7.85 14.20
C SER A 71 -3.50 7.10 13.34
N ARG A 72 -2.25 7.02 13.79
CA ARG A 72 -1.18 6.29 13.11
C ARG A 72 -1.55 4.85 12.79
N THR A 73 -2.14 4.14 13.76
CA THR A 73 -2.55 2.74 13.58
C THR A 73 -3.69 2.61 12.59
N SER A 74 -4.66 3.53 12.61
CA SER A 74 -5.79 3.54 11.67
C SER A 74 -5.32 3.78 10.24
N VAL A 75 -4.44 4.77 10.02
CA VAL A 75 -3.87 5.06 8.71
C VAL A 75 -3.04 3.88 8.21
N TYR A 76 -2.19 3.32 9.07
CA TYR A 76 -1.35 2.19 8.73
C TYR A 76 -2.18 0.98 8.29
N ASN A 77 -3.18 0.60 9.09
CA ASN A 77 -4.05 -0.51 8.76
C ASN A 77 -4.88 -0.22 7.51
N LYS A 78 -5.42 0.99 7.36
CA LYS A 78 -6.25 1.33 6.21
C LYS A 78 -5.45 1.31 4.90
N ILE A 79 -4.25 1.89 4.87
CA ILE A 79 -3.37 1.81 3.69
C ILE A 79 -2.97 0.37 3.43
N LYS A 80 -2.51 -0.36 4.45
CA LYS A 80 -2.09 -1.75 4.27
C LYS A 80 -3.22 -2.65 3.76
N THR A 81 -4.45 -2.44 4.23
CA THR A 81 -5.61 -3.19 3.75
C THR A 81 -5.99 -2.81 2.32
N LEU A 82 -5.89 -1.52 1.94
CA LEU A 82 -6.31 -1.04 0.62
C LEU A 82 -5.24 -1.20 -0.48
N THR A 83 -3.96 -1.15 -0.13
CA THR A 83 -2.84 -1.15 -1.08
C THR A 83 -1.92 -2.36 -0.93
N GLY A 84 -2.12 -3.17 0.11
CA GLY A 84 -1.23 -4.29 0.46
C GLY A 84 0.12 -3.86 1.06
N GLN A 85 0.40 -2.55 1.17
CA GLN A 85 1.71 -2.02 1.48
C GLN A 85 1.73 -1.19 2.77
N GLY A 86 2.90 -1.08 3.40
CA GLY A 86 3.09 -0.15 4.51
C GLY A 86 3.02 1.31 4.02
N PRO A 87 2.59 2.27 4.86
CA PRO A 87 2.49 3.69 4.48
C PRO A 87 3.81 4.28 3.95
N ASN A 88 4.94 3.98 4.59
CA ASN A 88 6.25 4.48 4.15
C ASN A 88 6.65 3.92 2.78
N ASP A 89 6.36 2.65 2.53
CA ASP A 89 6.65 2.01 1.24
C ASP A 89 5.72 2.56 0.16
N PHE A 90 4.45 2.75 0.49
CA PHE A 90 3.47 3.36 -0.40
C PHE A 90 3.89 4.79 -0.81
N ILE A 91 4.27 5.64 0.16
CA ILE A 91 4.80 6.99 -0.11
C ILE A 91 6.04 6.92 -1.02
N ARG A 92 6.96 5.98 -0.76
CA ARG A 92 8.16 5.80 -1.59
C ARG A 92 7.81 5.42 -3.02
N ILE A 93 6.88 4.48 -3.22
CA ILE A 93 6.44 4.05 -4.55
C ILE A 93 5.77 5.20 -5.29
N VAL A 94 4.89 5.96 -4.63
CA VAL A 94 4.25 7.13 -5.24
C VAL A 94 5.29 8.17 -5.68
N ARG A 95 6.27 8.48 -4.81
CA ARG A 95 7.39 9.39 -5.15
C ARG A 95 8.21 8.89 -6.32
N LEU A 96 8.53 7.59 -6.37
CA LEU A 96 9.27 6.98 -7.49
C LEU A 96 8.48 7.00 -8.79
N ASN A 97 7.18 6.70 -8.74
CA ASN A 97 6.30 6.78 -9.90
C ASN A 97 6.24 8.21 -10.42
N LYS A 98 6.16 9.21 -9.52
CA LYS A 98 6.16 10.62 -9.92
C LYS A 98 7.49 11.07 -10.51
N ALA A 99 8.61 10.64 -9.92
CA ALA A 99 9.92 10.88 -10.48
C ALA A 99 10.06 10.25 -11.88
N LYS A 100 9.57 9.03 -12.07
CA LYS A 100 9.51 8.36 -13.37
C LYS A 100 8.67 9.17 -14.37
N GLU A 101 7.47 9.62 -14.00
CA GLU A 101 6.64 10.50 -14.86
C GLU A 101 7.39 11.77 -15.26
N LEU A 102 8.05 12.43 -14.30
CA LEU A 102 8.81 13.65 -14.54
C LEU A 102 10.00 13.41 -15.49
N LEU A 103 10.74 12.32 -15.29
CA LEU A 103 11.83 11.89 -16.17
C LEU A 103 11.35 11.58 -17.59
N VAL A 104 10.25 10.85 -17.72
CA VAL A 104 9.64 10.51 -19.03
C VAL A 104 9.10 11.75 -19.72
N SER A 105 8.56 12.72 -18.97
CA SER A 105 8.02 13.98 -19.51
C SER A 105 9.10 14.98 -20.00
N ARG A 106 10.39 14.60 -19.97
CA ARG A 106 11.53 15.37 -20.51
C ARG A 106 11.64 16.82 -20.01
N LYS A 107 11.22 17.14 -18.78
CA LYS A 107 11.43 18.48 -18.20
C LYS A 107 12.79 18.73 -17.58
N TYR A 108 13.64 17.70 -17.45
CA TYR A 108 15.05 17.86 -17.12
C TYR A 108 15.88 16.85 -17.92
N SER A 109 16.76 17.37 -18.78
CA SER A 109 17.84 16.60 -19.38
C SER A 109 18.83 16.23 -18.29
N ILE A 110 19.29 14.99 -18.30
CA ILE A 110 20.55 14.60 -17.65
C ILE A 110 21.69 15.35 -18.35
#